data_AF-A0A209C9J0-F1
#
_entry.id   AF-A0A209C9J0-F1
#
_cell.length_a   1.000
_cell.length_b   1.000
_cell.length_c   1.000
_cell.angle_alpha   90.00
_cell.angle_beta   90.00
_cell.angle_gamma   90.00
#
_symmetry.space_group_name_H-M   'P 1'
#
loop_
_entity.id
_entity.type
_entity.pdbx_description
1 polymer ?
#
loop_
_entity_poly.entity_id
_entity_poly.type
_entity_poly.pdbx_seq_one_letter_code
_entity_poly.pdbx_strand_id
1 'polypeptide(L)'
;MTGRRTPWPGEPATEEHEEHAEDAPPGPGLPDGAALRERLADAVDACDAPDVVFAVSRRGHRTLHGGGTAPPPGVPREDLRYEIGSASKTFTALLLMRLIRRGVLTGGEAAATCLEPGGTAGPHPVTLAHLITHTSGLPALPGDFVRRGLPAWRTNPYARYPAERLTDAFLRHAPKHRPGTRWHYSNYGVSVLGHAIAAATGTAWEDLITGQVLRALGLSGTALRAQGPDTDAVGHRKDGRTPVPPFDAGGFQAAGAVRSTPHDLLTFLEAHLDPARSPAAGALRAVRVPVLRRGLGHRHVHTVGWFRHPTDGGPLYFHSGATLGQQAFLGFRPDTDTALAAVCTRRFRARDPFIATAYALLAEG
;
A
#
# COMPACT_ATOMS: atom_id res chain seq x y z
N MET A 1 13.60 14.95 34.56
CA MET A 1 12.87 13.74 34.11
C MET A 1 13.03 13.61 32.61
N THR A 2 14.04 12.85 32.18
CA THR A 2 14.37 12.61 30.77
C THR A 2 13.45 11.51 30.24
N GLY A 3 12.51 11.89 29.37
CA GLY A 3 11.54 10.97 28.77
C GLY A 3 12.26 9.89 27.94
N ARG A 4 12.08 8.62 28.33
CA ARG A 4 12.46 7.49 27.49
C ARG A 4 11.62 7.54 26.21
N ARG A 5 12.22 8.01 25.11
CA ARG A 5 11.71 7.77 23.76
C ARG A 5 11.67 6.26 23.57
N THR A 6 10.48 5.68 23.43
CA THR A 6 10.36 4.26 23.06
C THR A 6 10.97 4.14 21.66
N PRO A 7 12.07 3.37 21.48
CA PRO A 7 12.72 3.29 20.19
C PRO A 7 11.77 2.65 19.17
N TRP A 8 11.87 3.15 17.95
CA TRP A 8 11.29 2.53 16.77
C TRP A 8 11.65 1.04 16.73
N PRO A 9 10.72 0.11 16.41
CA PRO A 9 11.08 -1.30 16.25
C PRO A 9 12.00 -1.44 15.03
N GLY A 10 13.31 -1.50 15.30
CA GLY A 10 14.38 -1.62 14.32
C GLY A 10 15.06 -0.28 14.00
N GLU A 11 15.91 0.22 14.90
CA GLU A 11 16.80 1.34 14.59
C GLU A 11 17.56 1.03 13.27
N PRO A 12 17.47 1.89 12.25
CA PRO A 12 18.27 1.72 11.04
C PRO A 12 19.74 1.90 11.40
N ALA A 13 20.60 1.01 10.89
CA ALA A 13 22.04 1.16 10.99
C ALA A 13 22.46 2.54 10.48
N THR A 14 23.37 3.19 11.22
CA THR A 14 24.05 4.41 10.78
C THR A 14 24.81 4.14 9.50
N GLU A 15 24.72 5.08 8.57
CA GLU A 15 25.31 5.03 7.23
C GLU A 15 26.79 4.64 7.29
N GLU A 16 27.13 3.46 6.78
CA GLU A 16 28.49 3.14 6.34
C GLU A 16 28.60 3.53 4.87
N HIS A 17 29.67 4.26 4.57
CA HIS A 17 30.03 4.69 3.23
C HIS A 17 30.26 3.47 2.33
N GLU A 18 29.46 3.30 1.28
CA GLU A 18 29.74 2.35 0.20
C GLU A 18 30.30 3.12 -1.00
N GLU A 19 31.48 2.68 -1.45
CA GLU A 19 32.21 3.19 -2.60
C GLU A 19 31.44 3.03 -3.91
N HIS A 20 31.63 4.01 -4.79
CA HIS A 20 31.08 4.08 -6.12
C HIS A 20 31.44 2.85 -6.96
N ALA A 21 30.43 2.12 -7.44
CA ALA A 21 30.60 1.19 -8.55
C ALA A 21 30.49 1.97 -9.88
N GLU A 22 31.53 1.89 -10.71
CA GLU A 22 31.56 2.46 -12.07
C GLU A 22 30.50 1.83 -12.98
N ASP A 23 29.87 2.67 -13.80
CA ASP A 23 28.90 2.31 -14.83
C ASP A 23 29.53 1.40 -15.89
N ALA A 24 28.97 0.19 -16.05
CA ALA A 24 29.22 -0.65 -17.22
C ALA A 24 28.25 -0.26 -18.36
N PRO A 25 28.69 -0.23 -19.63
CA PRO A 25 27.85 0.24 -20.74
C PRO A 25 26.71 -0.75 -21.05
N PRO A 26 25.56 -0.28 -21.58
CA PRO A 26 24.44 -1.15 -21.89
C PRO A 26 24.79 -2.08 -23.05
N GLY A 27 24.74 -3.39 -22.79
CA GLY A 27 24.84 -4.42 -23.82
C GLY A 27 23.63 -4.40 -24.78
N PRO A 28 23.76 -4.99 -25.98
CA PRO A 28 22.74 -4.91 -27.04
C PRO A 28 21.44 -5.59 -26.61
N GLY A 29 20.31 -4.98 -26.97
CA GLY A 29 18.95 -5.40 -26.58
C GLY A 29 18.66 -6.88 -26.84
N LEU A 30 18.21 -7.58 -25.81
CA LEU A 30 18.06 -9.04 -25.79
C LEU A 30 16.61 -9.52 -26.05
N PRO A 31 16.43 -10.74 -26.58
CA PRO A 31 15.16 -11.42 -26.92
C PRO A 31 14.11 -11.61 -25.79
N ASP A 32 14.35 -11.09 -24.59
CA ASP A 32 13.50 -11.21 -23.38
C ASP A 32 12.16 -10.45 -23.50
N GLY A 33 12.13 -9.34 -24.24
CA GLY A 33 10.94 -8.48 -24.32
C GLY A 33 9.74 -9.10 -25.03
N ALA A 34 9.96 -9.98 -26.03
CA ALA A 34 8.88 -10.65 -26.73
C ALA A 34 8.24 -11.75 -25.86
N ALA A 35 9.08 -12.58 -25.23
CA ALA A 35 8.63 -13.62 -24.31
C ALA A 35 7.92 -13.03 -23.07
N LEU A 36 8.41 -11.91 -22.53
CA LEU A 36 7.71 -11.20 -21.44
C LEU A 36 6.33 -10.71 -21.89
N ARG A 37 6.22 -10.10 -23.07
CA ARG A 37 4.91 -9.65 -23.60
C ARG A 37 3.92 -10.80 -23.73
N GLU A 38 4.36 -11.95 -24.24
CA GLU A 38 3.53 -13.16 -24.34
C GLU A 38 3.07 -13.64 -22.96
N ARG A 39 3.97 -13.72 -21.98
CA ARG A 39 3.61 -14.07 -20.59
C ARG A 39 2.63 -13.08 -19.96
N LEU A 40 2.74 -11.78 -20.26
CA LEU A 40 1.78 -10.79 -19.78
C LEU A 40 0.42 -10.92 -20.48
N ALA A 41 0.38 -11.31 -21.75
CA ALA A 41 -0.86 -11.63 -22.46
C ALA A 41 -1.55 -12.85 -21.85
N ASP A 42 -0.82 -13.94 -21.64
CA ASP A 42 -1.34 -15.14 -20.96
C ASP A 42 -1.87 -14.81 -19.55
N ALA A 43 -1.17 -13.92 -18.82
CA ALA A 43 -1.60 -13.49 -17.50
C ALA A 43 -2.90 -12.67 -17.53
N VAL A 44 -3.07 -11.80 -18.52
CA VAL A 44 -4.31 -11.04 -18.76
C VAL A 44 -5.46 -11.99 -19.06
N ASP A 45 -5.27 -12.94 -19.98
CA ASP A 45 -6.30 -13.90 -20.40
C ASP A 45 -6.72 -14.81 -19.24
N ALA A 46 -5.77 -15.25 -18.41
CA ALA A 46 -6.06 -16.07 -17.24
C ALA A 46 -6.91 -15.34 -16.18
N CYS A 47 -6.86 -14.01 -16.13
CA CYS A 47 -7.54 -13.25 -15.09
C CYS A 47 -9.05 -13.16 -15.27
N ASP A 48 -9.58 -13.24 -16.50
CA ASP A 48 -11.04 -13.18 -16.76
C ASP A 48 -11.71 -12.05 -15.96
N ALA A 49 -11.24 -10.82 -16.20
CA ALA A 49 -11.74 -9.60 -15.58
C ALA A 49 -12.18 -8.60 -16.67
N PRO A 50 -13.12 -7.68 -16.38
CA PRO A 50 -13.59 -6.69 -17.35
C PRO A 50 -12.45 -5.85 -17.91
N ASP A 51 -11.59 -5.37 -17.02
CA ASP A 51 -10.30 -4.77 -17.33
C ASP A 51 -9.23 -5.35 -16.42
N VAL A 52 -8.06 -5.59 -16.99
CA VAL A 52 -6.86 -6.02 -16.29
C VAL A 52 -5.64 -5.41 -16.98
N VAL A 53 -4.66 -4.99 -16.19
CA VAL A 53 -3.35 -4.55 -16.67
C VAL A 53 -2.28 -5.22 -15.81
N PHE A 54 -1.30 -5.83 -16.47
CA PHE A 54 -0.03 -6.20 -15.87
C PHE A 54 1.06 -5.28 -16.42
N ALA A 55 1.83 -4.71 -15.51
CA ALA A 55 2.90 -3.77 -15.80
C ALA A 55 4.17 -4.26 -15.08
N VAL A 56 5.24 -4.46 -15.84
CA VAL A 56 6.54 -4.93 -15.33
C VAL A 56 7.61 -3.93 -15.73
N SER A 57 8.49 -3.60 -14.80
CA SER A 57 9.77 -2.94 -15.08
C SER A 57 10.89 -3.90 -14.74
N ARG A 58 11.80 -4.14 -15.68
CA ARG A 58 13.00 -4.95 -15.46
C ARG A 58 14.20 -4.16 -15.94
N ARG A 59 15.14 -3.85 -15.03
CA ARG A 59 16.35 -3.07 -15.35
C ARG A 59 16.03 -1.74 -16.04
N GLY A 60 15.00 -1.05 -15.54
CA GLY A 60 14.49 0.20 -16.10
C GLY A 60 13.67 0.07 -17.39
N HIS A 61 13.51 -1.13 -17.97
CA HIS A 61 12.68 -1.34 -19.14
C HIS A 61 11.26 -1.75 -18.75
N ARG A 62 10.29 -0.88 -19.08
CA ARG A 62 8.87 -1.12 -18.80
C ARG A 62 8.19 -1.87 -19.94
N THR A 63 7.44 -2.91 -19.60
CA THR A 63 6.53 -3.65 -20.48
C THR A 63 5.17 -3.73 -19.81
N LEU A 64 4.12 -3.30 -20.52
CA LEU A 64 2.75 -3.33 -20.03
C LEU A 64 1.89 -4.12 -21.02
N HIS A 65 0.90 -4.84 -20.49
CA HIS A 65 -0.14 -5.46 -21.30
C HIS A 65 -1.48 -5.30 -20.59
N GLY A 66 -2.45 -4.76 -21.31
CA GLY A 66 -3.80 -4.51 -20.83
C GLY A 66 -4.84 -5.19 -21.71
N GLY A 67 -5.86 -5.76 -21.09
CA GLY A 67 -6.96 -6.42 -21.78
C GLY A 67 -8.13 -6.67 -20.84
N GLY A 68 -9.03 -7.56 -21.24
CA GLY A 68 -10.18 -7.94 -20.42
C GLY A 68 -11.41 -8.26 -21.24
N THR A 69 -12.49 -8.62 -20.54
CA THR A 69 -13.74 -9.10 -21.16
C THR A 69 -14.74 -8.00 -21.50
N ALA A 70 -14.52 -6.77 -20.99
CA ALA A 70 -15.32 -5.62 -21.35
C ALA A 70 -14.85 -4.96 -22.65
N PRO A 71 -15.74 -4.24 -23.37
CA PRO A 71 -15.34 -3.40 -24.48
C PRO A 71 -14.19 -2.46 -24.09
N PRO A 72 -13.24 -2.17 -25.00
CA PRO A 72 -12.19 -1.21 -24.73
C PRO A 72 -12.75 0.15 -24.27
N PRO A 73 -12.17 0.77 -23.22
CA PRO A 73 -12.56 2.10 -22.79
C PRO A 73 -12.14 3.17 -23.82
N GLY A 74 -12.62 4.40 -23.63
CA GLY A 74 -12.30 5.54 -24.51
C GLY A 74 -10.83 6.01 -24.45
N VAL A 75 -10.06 5.50 -23.49
CA VAL A 75 -8.62 5.74 -23.30
C VAL A 75 -7.90 4.41 -23.09
N PRO A 76 -6.58 4.32 -23.29
CA PRO A 76 -5.81 3.12 -22.96
C PRO A 76 -6.02 2.67 -21.51
N ARG A 77 -6.04 1.36 -21.26
CA ARG A 77 -6.30 0.79 -19.93
C ARG A 77 -5.21 1.20 -18.94
N GLU A 78 -3.99 1.30 -19.40
CA GLU A 78 -2.80 1.74 -18.66
C GLU A 78 -2.83 3.23 -18.26
N ASP A 79 -3.72 4.03 -18.85
CA ASP A 79 -3.94 5.44 -18.51
C ASP A 79 -5.08 5.65 -17.50
N LEU A 80 -5.91 4.62 -17.27
CA LEU A 80 -6.96 4.65 -16.25
C LEU A 80 -6.38 4.52 -14.84
N ARG A 81 -7.04 5.17 -13.88
CA ARG A 81 -6.78 4.99 -12.46
C ARG A 81 -7.55 3.79 -11.92
N TYR A 82 -6.84 2.98 -11.15
CA TYR A 82 -7.40 1.82 -10.45
C TYR A 82 -7.28 2.01 -8.95
N GLU A 83 -8.32 1.61 -8.23
CA GLU A 83 -8.36 1.47 -6.78
C GLU A 83 -7.40 0.38 -6.34
N ILE A 84 -6.34 0.76 -5.61
CA ILE A 84 -5.36 -0.21 -5.13
C ILE A 84 -5.73 -0.78 -3.75
N GLY A 85 -6.86 -0.35 -3.18
CA GLY A 85 -7.38 -0.80 -1.90
C GLY A 85 -6.28 -0.80 -0.83
N SER A 86 -6.11 -1.94 -0.14
CA SER A 86 -5.15 -2.04 0.96
C SER A 86 -3.68 -1.83 0.58
N ALA A 87 -3.29 -1.89 -0.70
CA ALA A 87 -1.94 -1.50 -1.10
C ALA A 87 -1.66 -0.02 -0.84
N SER A 88 -2.69 0.82 -0.65
CA SER A 88 -2.59 2.21 -0.14
C SER A 88 -1.76 2.34 1.14
N LYS A 89 -1.71 1.28 1.96
CA LYS A 89 -0.94 1.27 3.22
C LYS A 89 0.55 1.43 2.99
N THR A 90 1.08 0.99 1.84
CA THR A 90 2.48 1.19 1.46
C THR A 90 2.82 2.68 1.33
N PHE A 91 1.90 3.48 0.79
CA PHE A 91 2.02 4.93 0.68
C PHE A 91 1.91 5.60 2.06
N THR A 92 0.97 5.18 2.90
CA THR A 92 0.85 5.67 4.28
C THR A 92 2.08 5.34 5.12
N ALA A 93 2.65 4.14 4.97
CA ALA A 93 3.90 3.75 5.62
C ALA A 93 5.08 4.64 5.16
N LEU A 94 5.16 4.93 3.86
CA LEU A 94 6.19 5.81 3.31
C LEU A 94 6.03 7.25 3.83
N LEU A 95 4.80 7.77 3.91
CA LEU A 95 4.51 9.07 4.51
C LEU A 95 5.00 9.13 5.95
N LEU A 96 4.63 8.15 6.79
CA LEU A 96 5.07 8.09 8.18
C LEU A 96 6.60 8.06 8.27
N MET A 97 7.28 7.25 7.47
CA MET A 97 8.74 7.16 7.47
C MET A 97 9.39 8.47 7.04
N ARG A 98 8.81 9.18 6.08
CA ARG A 98 9.32 10.47 5.63
C ARG A 98 9.18 11.54 6.72
N LEU A 99 8.05 11.56 7.44
CA LEU A 99 7.86 12.47 8.58
C LEU A 99 8.83 12.14 9.73
N ILE A 100 9.09 10.86 9.99
CA ILE A 100 10.07 10.43 11.01
C ILE A 100 11.48 10.82 10.64
N ARG A 101 11.90 10.58 9.39
CA ARG A 101 13.25 10.95 8.91
C ARG A 101 13.48 12.46 8.89
N ARG A 102 12.42 13.25 8.77
CA ARG A 102 12.47 14.72 8.88
C ARG A 102 12.39 15.23 10.32
N GLY A 103 12.27 14.33 11.31
CA GLY A 103 12.16 14.71 12.72
C GLY A 103 10.82 15.33 13.11
N VAL A 104 9.80 15.26 12.24
CA VAL A 104 8.47 15.83 12.49
C VAL A 104 7.67 14.96 13.46
N LEU A 105 7.81 13.63 13.33
CA LEU A 105 7.18 12.65 14.21
C LEU A 105 8.20 11.60 14.65
N THR A 106 7.84 10.82 15.65
CA THR A 106 8.49 9.54 15.97
C THR A 106 7.46 8.42 15.90
N GLY A 107 7.88 7.20 15.54
CA GLY A 107 6.93 6.07 15.54
C GLY A 107 6.51 5.63 16.95
N GLY A 108 7.19 6.13 18.00
CA GLY A 108 6.88 5.86 19.40
C GLY A 108 5.81 6.77 20.00
N GLU A 109 5.34 7.79 19.28
CA GLU A 109 4.28 8.67 19.73
C GLU A 109 3.00 7.91 20.02
N ALA A 110 2.36 8.23 21.14
CA ALA A 110 1.06 7.70 21.51
C ALA A 110 -0.02 8.31 20.61
N ALA A 111 -0.72 7.48 19.84
CA ALA A 111 -1.71 7.94 18.87
C ALA A 111 -2.86 8.72 19.54
N ALA A 112 -3.23 8.37 20.78
CA ALA A 112 -4.23 9.12 21.54
C ALA A 112 -3.77 10.55 21.85
N THR A 113 -2.50 10.75 22.21
CA THR A 113 -1.93 12.09 22.47
C THR A 113 -1.81 12.92 21.19
N CYS A 114 -1.58 12.29 20.04
CA CYS A 114 -1.62 12.98 18.75
C CYS A 114 -3.02 13.51 18.41
N LEU A 115 -4.07 12.73 18.72
CA LEU A 115 -5.46 13.06 18.43
C LEU A 115 -6.07 14.04 19.45
N GLU A 116 -5.71 13.92 20.72
CA GLU A 116 -6.14 14.80 21.81
C GLU A 116 -4.92 15.35 22.56
N PRO A 117 -4.34 16.46 22.07
CA PRO A 117 -3.25 17.14 22.78
C PRO A 117 -3.65 17.49 24.22
N GLY A 118 -2.86 17.05 25.19
CA GLY A 118 -3.16 17.20 26.63
C GLY A 118 -3.89 16.01 27.26
N GLY A 119 -4.34 15.04 26.45
CA GLY A 119 -4.85 13.75 26.93
C GLY A 119 -3.76 12.90 27.58
N THR A 120 -4.15 12.05 28.54
CA THR A 120 -3.22 11.13 29.20
C THR A 120 -3.13 9.81 28.44
N ALA A 121 -1.91 9.42 28.08
CA ALA A 121 -1.62 8.08 27.59
C ALA A 121 -1.50 7.12 28.78
N GLY A 122 -2.18 5.97 28.72
CA GLY A 122 -1.98 4.87 29.68
C GLY A 122 -0.54 4.32 29.64
N PRO A 123 -0.18 3.38 30.53
CA PRO A 123 1.20 2.88 30.69
C PRO A 123 1.76 2.15 29.45
N HIS A 124 0.88 1.66 28.57
CA HIS A 124 1.25 0.98 27.32
C HIS A 124 0.42 1.53 26.16
N PRO A 125 0.69 2.77 25.70
CA PRO A 125 -0.14 3.37 24.68
C PRO A 125 0.03 2.68 23.33
N VAL A 126 -1.03 2.72 22.52
CA VAL A 126 -0.93 2.39 21.10
C VAL A 126 -0.11 3.48 20.41
N THR A 127 0.98 3.10 19.75
CA THR A 127 1.88 4.04 19.09
C THR A 127 1.61 4.10 17.59
N LEU A 128 2.13 5.13 16.91
CA LEU A 128 2.06 5.23 15.44
C LEU A 128 2.67 3.99 14.76
N ALA A 129 3.79 3.48 15.28
CA ALA A 129 4.40 2.23 14.80
C ALA A 129 3.44 1.04 14.96
N HIS A 130 2.82 0.87 16.14
CA HIS A 130 1.87 -0.22 16.36
C HIS A 130 0.68 -0.21 15.39
N LEU A 131 0.23 0.97 14.97
CA LEU A 131 -0.89 1.12 14.03
C LEU A 131 -0.51 0.65 12.63
N ILE A 132 0.65 1.06 12.10
CA ILE A 132 1.08 0.66 10.75
C ILE A 132 1.52 -0.80 10.69
N THR A 133 2.13 -1.33 11.76
CA THR A 133 2.62 -2.72 11.79
C THR A 133 1.55 -3.74 12.19
N HIS A 134 0.30 -3.30 12.36
CA HIS A 134 -0.83 -4.15 12.77
C HIS A 134 -0.63 -4.85 14.12
N THR A 135 0.04 -4.18 15.06
CA THR A 135 0.28 -4.70 16.41
C THR A 135 -0.38 -3.86 17.50
N SER A 136 -1.31 -2.99 17.15
CA SER A 136 -2.03 -2.11 18.08
C SER A 136 -2.98 -2.83 19.03
N GLY A 137 -3.41 -4.06 18.69
CA GLY A 137 -4.47 -4.76 19.40
C GLY A 137 -5.89 -4.32 19.00
N LEU A 138 -6.01 -3.39 18.04
CA LEU A 138 -7.30 -2.98 17.48
C LEU A 138 -7.90 -4.09 16.61
N PRO A 139 -9.24 -4.24 16.58
CA PRO A 139 -9.91 -5.13 15.65
C PRO A 139 -9.73 -4.65 14.19
N ALA A 140 -10.11 -5.49 13.23
CA ALA A 140 -10.04 -5.14 11.81
C ALA A 140 -10.79 -3.84 11.45
N LEU A 141 -11.95 -3.64 12.08
CA LEU A 141 -12.89 -2.53 11.88
C LEU A 141 -13.49 -2.13 13.25
N PRO A 142 -13.97 -0.88 13.41
CA PRO A 142 -14.71 -0.46 14.60
C PRO A 142 -15.93 -1.34 14.87
N GLY A 143 -16.28 -1.53 16.15
CA GLY A 143 -17.33 -2.48 16.56
C GLY A 143 -18.72 -2.22 15.97
N ASP A 144 -19.03 -0.96 15.65
CA ASP A 144 -20.32 -0.56 15.07
C ASP A 144 -20.30 -0.39 13.55
N PHE A 145 -19.18 -0.68 12.90
CA PHE A 145 -18.99 -0.53 11.46
C PHE A 145 -20.02 -1.34 10.67
N VAL A 146 -20.22 -2.62 11.00
CA VAL A 146 -21.13 -3.51 10.27
C VAL A 146 -22.56 -2.96 10.28
N ARG A 147 -23.05 -2.52 11.45
CA ARG A 147 -24.39 -1.95 11.59
C ARG A 147 -24.58 -0.71 10.71
N ARG A 148 -23.57 0.17 10.63
CA ARG A 148 -23.64 1.39 9.81
C ARG A 148 -23.43 1.15 8.32
N GLY A 149 -22.59 0.18 7.99
CA GLY A 149 -22.30 -0.21 6.62
C GLY A 149 -23.42 -1.03 6.00
N LEU A 150 -24.31 -1.63 6.80
CA LEU A 150 -25.37 -2.54 6.33
C LEU A 150 -26.20 -1.99 5.15
N PRO A 151 -26.68 -0.73 5.17
CA PRO A 151 -27.44 -0.17 4.05
C PRO A 151 -26.68 -0.08 2.72
N ALA A 152 -25.34 -0.07 2.78
CA ALA A 152 -24.46 0.03 1.62
C ALA A 152 -23.50 -1.18 1.51
N TRP A 153 -23.82 -2.29 2.18
CA TRP A 153 -22.90 -3.44 2.32
C TRP A 153 -22.48 -4.06 0.98
N ARG A 154 -23.36 -3.97 -0.02
CA ARG A 154 -23.16 -4.50 -1.38
C ARG A 154 -22.61 -3.47 -2.37
N THR A 155 -22.36 -2.24 -1.94
CA THR A 155 -21.89 -1.13 -2.79
C THR A 155 -20.67 -0.45 -2.21
N ASN A 156 -20.82 0.24 -1.08
CA ASN A 156 -19.72 0.88 -0.37
C ASN A 156 -20.04 1.10 1.12
N PRO A 157 -19.71 0.14 2.01
CA PRO A 157 -19.97 0.28 3.45
C PRO A 157 -19.06 1.29 4.15
N TYR A 158 -17.95 1.71 3.52
CA TYR A 158 -16.96 2.63 4.12
C TYR A 158 -17.37 4.10 4.00
N ALA A 159 -18.00 4.48 2.89
CA ALA A 159 -18.43 5.87 2.62
C ALA A 159 -19.27 6.51 3.74
N ARG A 160 -19.99 5.69 4.52
CA ARG A 160 -20.90 6.15 5.58
C ARG A 160 -20.27 6.17 6.98
N TYR A 161 -18.97 5.91 7.10
CA TYR A 161 -18.27 5.88 8.38
C TYR A 161 -17.41 7.14 8.54
N PRO A 162 -17.84 8.14 9.32
CA PRO A 162 -17.15 9.43 9.43
C PRO A 162 -15.85 9.33 10.26
N ALA A 163 -14.91 10.24 10.00
CA ALA A 163 -13.60 10.29 10.64
C ALA A 163 -13.69 10.45 12.16
N GLU A 164 -14.55 11.36 12.63
CA GLU A 164 -14.71 11.72 14.04
C GLU A 164 -15.18 10.51 14.84
N ARG A 165 -16.10 9.72 14.27
CA ARG A 165 -16.58 8.49 14.92
C ARG A 165 -15.50 7.43 15.02
N LEU A 166 -14.60 7.37 14.03
CA LEU A 166 -13.49 6.43 14.00
C LEU A 166 -12.48 6.76 15.10
N THR A 167 -12.10 8.04 15.23
CA THR A 167 -11.18 8.53 16.27
C THR A 167 -11.81 8.44 17.66
N ASP A 168 -13.08 8.83 17.81
CA ASP A 168 -13.84 8.69 19.06
C ASP A 168 -13.92 7.25 19.55
N ALA A 169 -14.18 6.31 18.64
CA ALA A 169 -14.20 4.89 18.98
C ALA A 169 -12.81 4.40 19.42
N PHE A 170 -11.74 5.03 18.94
CA PHE A 170 -10.36 4.64 19.25
C PHE A 170 -9.96 5.17 20.62
N LEU A 171 -10.30 6.43 20.91
CA LEU A 171 -10.06 7.06 22.20
C LEU A 171 -10.79 6.34 23.35
N ARG A 172 -11.95 5.74 23.07
CA ARG A 172 -12.68 4.88 24.03
C ARG A 172 -12.26 3.42 24.03
N HIS A 173 -11.35 3.00 23.14
CA HIS A 173 -10.97 1.60 23.01
C HIS A 173 -9.99 1.19 24.10
N ALA A 174 -10.33 0.13 24.85
CA ALA A 174 -9.40 -0.55 25.73
C ALA A 174 -8.79 -1.78 25.02
N PRO A 175 -7.47 -1.81 24.74
CA PRO A 175 -6.83 -2.96 24.12
C PRO A 175 -6.96 -4.21 24.98
N LYS A 176 -7.41 -5.32 24.39
CA LYS A 176 -7.50 -6.63 25.08
C LYS A 176 -6.13 -7.26 25.36
N HIS A 177 -5.10 -6.82 24.64
CA HIS A 177 -3.73 -7.29 24.76
C HIS A 177 -2.80 -6.08 24.71
N ARG A 178 -1.63 -6.19 25.32
CA ARG A 178 -0.61 -5.14 25.28
C ARG A 178 -0.22 -4.83 23.82
N PRO A 179 -0.27 -3.57 23.37
CA PRO A 179 0.21 -3.20 22.04
C PRO A 179 1.66 -3.66 21.81
N GLY A 180 1.97 -4.05 20.57
CA GLY A 180 3.26 -4.61 20.17
C GLY A 180 3.41 -6.11 20.38
N THR A 181 2.49 -6.78 21.09
CA THR A 181 2.66 -8.21 21.45
C THR A 181 1.97 -9.20 20.52
N ARG A 182 0.97 -8.75 19.74
CA ARG A 182 0.20 -9.61 18.84
C ARG A 182 -0.06 -8.91 17.53
N TRP A 183 0.03 -9.66 16.44
CA TRP A 183 -0.35 -9.21 15.12
C TRP A 183 -1.84 -9.44 14.86
N HIS A 184 -2.52 -8.40 14.38
CA HIS A 184 -3.88 -8.48 13.87
C HIS A 184 -4.09 -7.42 12.79
N TYR A 185 -4.24 -7.85 11.53
CA TYR A 185 -4.48 -6.94 10.41
C TYR A 185 -5.67 -6.02 10.69
N SER A 186 -5.43 -4.71 10.58
CA SER A 186 -6.41 -3.71 10.98
C SER A 186 -6.43 -2.53 10.03
N ASN A 187 -7.51 -2.44 9.24
CA ASN A 187 -7.83 -1.22 8.50
C ASN A 187 -8.11 -0.08 9.48
N TYR A 188 -8.79 -0.39 10.58
CA TYR A 188 -9.07 0.58 11.63
C TYR A 188 -7.78 1.22 12.17
N GLY A 189 -6.77 0.42 12.51
CA GLY A 189 -5.50 0.93 13.02
C GLY A 189 -4.81 1.87 12.04
N VAL A 190 -4.72 1.51 10.76
CA VAL A 190 -4.08 2.38 9.76
C VAL A 190 -4.91 3.65 9.48
N SER A 191 -6.23 3.59 9.61
CA SER A 191 -7.06 4.80 9.54
C SER A 191 -6.84 5.73 10.72
N VAL A 192 -6.76 5.19 11.95
CA VAL A 192 -6.39 5.98 13.14
C VAL A 192 -5.03 6.63 12.94
N LEU A 193 -4.07 5.93 12.33
CA LEU A 193 -2.75 6.50 12.02
C LEU A 193 -2.85 7.72 11.09
N GLY A 194 -3.67 7.64 10.04
CA GLY A 194 -3.90 8.78 9.15
C GLY A 194 -4.38 10.02 9.88
N HIS A 195 -5.40 9.86 10.73
CA HIS A 195 -5.95 10.95 11.54
C HIS A 195 -4.97 11.45 12.61
N ALA A 196 -4.22 10.56 13.25
CA ALA A 196 -3.21 10.93 14.24
C ALA A 196 -2.07 11.74 13.61
N ILE A 197 -1.60 11.35 12.42
CA ILE A 197 -0.60 12.11 11.65
C ILE A 197 -1.17 13.50 11.30
N ALA A 198 -2.42 13.57 10.83
CA ALA A 198 -3.03 14.83 10.45
C ALA A 198 -3.17 15.78 11.65
N ALA A 199 -3.66 15.27 12.79
CA ALA A 199 -3.80 16.03 14.02
C ALA A 199 -2.45 16.52 14.57
N ALA A 200 -1.43 15.63 14.63
CA ALA A 200 -0.11 15.97 15.15
C ALA A 200 0.63 17.02 14.31
N THR A 201 0.37 17.07 13.00
CA THR A 201 1.01 18.00 12.07
C THR A 201 0.18 19.24 11.76
N GLY A 202 -1.09 19.27 12.18
CA GLY A 202 -2.06 20.32 11.82
C GLY A 202 -2.35 20.39 10.31
N THR A 203 -2.08 19.33 9.55
CA THR A 203 -2.24 19.29 8.07
C THR A 203 -3.12 18.11 7.68
N ALA A 204 -4.05 18.30 6.74
CA ALA A 204 -4.91 17.21 6.28
C ALA A 204 -4.08 16.04 5.72
N TRP A 205 -4.52 14.80 5.97
CA TRP A 205 -3.79 13.62 5.51
C TRP A 205 -3.66 13.60 3.98
N GLU A 206 -4.69 14.03 3.25
CA GLU A 206 -4.64 14.14 1.78
C GLU A 206 -3.56 15.10 1.30
N ASP A 207 -3.36 16.23 1.98
CA ASP A 207 -2.34 17.21 1.62
C ASP A 207 -0.94 16.67 1.92
N LEU A 208 -0.79 15.98 3.06
CA LEU A 208 0.46 15.33 3.43
C LEU A 208 0.86 14.26 2.43
N ILE A 209 -0.02 13.32 2.09
CA ILE A 209 0.31 12.25 1.13
C ILE A 209 0.55 12.83 -0.26
N THR A 210 -0.23 13.84 -0.69
CA THR A 210 -0.06 14.50 -1.99
C THR A 210 1.28 15.22 -2.08
N GLY A 211 1.62 16.04 -1.08
CA GLY A 211 2.85 16.83 -1.10
C GLY A 211 4.11 16.02 -0.79
N GLN A 212 4.05 15.12 0.19
CA GLN A 212 5.22 14.41 0.70
C GLN A 212 5.51 13.10 -0.02
N VAL A 213 4.52 12.48 -0.67
CA VAL A 213 4.69 11.21 -1.37
C VAL A 213 4.43 11.38 -2.86
N LEU A 214 3.20 11.74 -3.26
CA LEU A 214 2.81 11.72 -4.66
C LEU A 214 3.63 12.70 -5.50
N ARG A 215 3.64 13.98 -5.15
CA ARG A 215 4.42 15.01 -5.85
C ARG A 215 5.92 14.78 -5.73
N ALA A 216 6.38 14.32 -4.57
CA ALA A 216 7.81 14.06 -4.33
C ALA A 216 8.36 12.92 -5.19
N LEU A 217 7.51 11.98 -5.61
CA LEU A 217 7.86 10.86 -6.49
C LEU A 217 7.36 11.04 -7.94
N GLY A 218 6.77 12.19 -8.29
CA GLY A 218 6.28 12.46 -9.63
C GLY A 218 5.05 11.65 -10.05
N LEU A 219 4.20 11.26 -9.09
CA LEU A 219 3.04 10.39 -9.31
C LEU A 219 1.77 11.21 -9.68
N SER A 220 1.74 11.76 -10.90
CA SER A 220 0.65 12.64 -11.38
C SER A 220 -0.62 11.88 -11.80
N GLY A 221 -0.50 10.60 -12.14
CA GLY A 221 -1.61 9.69 -12.38
C GLY A 221 -2.29 9.20 -11.10
N THR A 222 -1.77 9.55 -9.92
CA THR A 222 -2.26 9.04 -8.63
C THR A 222 -3.17 10.05 -7.91
N ALA A 223 -4.30 9.59 -7.41
CA ALA A 223 -5.31 10.41 -6.76
C ALA A 223 -5.96 9.70 -5.56
N LEU A 224 -6.73 10.44 -4.75
CA LEU A 224 -7.40 9.93 -3.55
C LEU A 224 -8.93 9.87 -3.69
N ARG A 225 -9.45 10.45 -4.77
CA ARG A 225 -10.88 10.53 -5.10
C ARG A 225 -11.06 10.22 -6.58
N ALA A 226 -12.18 9.59 -6.91
CA ALA A 226 -12.55 9.36 -8.29
C ALA A 226 -12.98 10.69 -8.95
N GLN A 227 -12.72 10.79 -10.24
CA GLN A 227 -13.08 11.90 -11.11
C GLN A 227 -14.18 11.50 -12.10
N GLY A 228 -14.11 10.30 -12.70
CA GLY A 228 -15.10 9.86 -13.68
C GLY A 228 -14.62 8.72 -14.58
N PRO A 229 -15.51 8.18 -15.44
CA PRO A 229 -15.23 6.99 -16.25
C PRO A 229 -14.12 7.17 -17.31
N ASP A 230 -13.83 8.41 -17.72
CA ASP A 230 -12.73 8.72 -18.66
C ASP A 230 -11.36 8.84 -17.96
N THR A 231 -11.32 8.65 -16.64
CA THR A 231 -10.10 8.79 -15.82
C THR A 231 -9.93 7.62 -14.87
N ASP A 232 -11.01 7.02 -14.38
CA ASP A 232 -11.02 5.93 -13.42
C ASP A 232 -11.68 4.68 -14.04
N ALA A 233 -11.02 3.54 -13.87
CA ALA A 233 -11.58 2.27 -14.28
C ALA A 233 -12.85 1.93 -13.48
N VAL A 234 -13.86 1.36 -14.13
CA VAL A 234 -15.12 0.98 -13.48
C VAL A 234 -14.97 -0.37 -12.80
N GLY A 235 -15.11 -0.42 -11.48
CA GLY A 235 -15.06 -1.68 -10.72
C GLY A 235 -16.32 -2.53 -10.89
N HIS A 236 -16.18 -3.86 -10.76
CA HIS A 236 -17.28 -4.82 -10.86
C HIS A 236 -17.36 -5.75 -9.66
N ARG A 237 -18.56 -6.28 -9.39
CA ARG A 237 -18.76 -7.34 -8.40
C ARG A 237 -17.99 -8.61 -8.80
N LYS A 238 -18.04 -9.62 -7.93
CA LYS A 238 -17.38 -10.93 -8.14
C LYS A 238 -17.79 -11.65 -9.43
N ASP A 239 -18.91 -11.25 -10.04
CA ASP A 239 -19.41 -11.79 -11.31
C ASP A 239 -18.70 -11.19 -12.53
N GLY A 240 -17.89 -10.14 -12.36
CA GLY A 240 -17.23 -9.43 -13.45
C GLY A 240 -18.21 -8.74 -14.41
N ARG A 241 -19.47 -8.53 -14.01
CA ARG A 241 -20.52 -7.99 -14.89
C ARG A 241 -21.29 -6.85 -14.26
N THR A 242 -21.55 -6.92 -12.96
CA THR A 242 -22.33 -5.89 -12.27
C THR A 242 -21.39 -4.77 -11.85
N PRO A 243 -21.48 -3.56 -12.43
CA PRO A 243 -20.65 -2.44 -12.02
C PRO A 243 -20.97 -2.03 -10.58
N VAL A 244 -19.97 -1.50 -9.88
CA VAL A 244 -20.13 -0.91 -8.55
C VAL A 244 -19.70 0.55 -8.56
N PRO A 245 -20.30 1.41 -7.70
CA PRO A 245 -19.85 2.78 -7.56
C PRO A 245 -18.38 2.85 -7.13
N PRO A 246 -17.65 3.93 -7.49
CA PRO A 246 -16.29 4.15 -7.00
C PRO A 246 -16.19 4.09 -5.48
N PHE A 247 -15.12 3.46 -4.99
CA PHE A 247 -14.80 3.32 -3.58
C PHE A 247 -14.44 4.66 -2.90
N ASP A 248 -15.40 5.21 -2.19
CA ASP A 248 -15.17 6.21 -1.15
C ASP A 248 -14.77 5.52 0.17
N ALA A 249 -13.60 5.88 0.70
CA ALA A 249 -13.05 5.31 1.92
C ALA A 249 -13.66 5.89 3.21
N GLY A 250 -14.48 6.95 3.14
CA GLY A 250 -14.97 7.67 4.32
C GLY A 250 -13.82 8.03 5.26
N GLY A 251 -13.96 7.75 6.56
CA GLY A 251 -12.90 7.94 7.55
C GLY A 251 -11.67 7.01 7.41
N PHE A 252 -11.62 6.12 6.40
CA PHE A 252 -10.56 5.11 6.23
C PHE A 252 -9.54 5.44 5.14
N GLN A 253 -9.35 6.72 4.81
CA GLN A 253 -8.53 7.12 3.65
C GLN A 253 -7.11 6.54 3.67
N ALA A 254 -6.41 6.66 4.80
CA ALA A 254 -5.05 6.13 4.96
C ALA A 254 -4.92 4.60 4.81
N ALA A 255 -6.04 3.87 4.93
CA ALA A 255 -6.04 2.42 4.78
C ALA A 255 -6.34 1.96 3.35
N GLY A 256 -6.92 2.81 2.47
CA GLY A 256 -7.44 2.33 1.20
C GLY A 256 -7.86 3.34 0.11
N ALA A 257 -7.68 4.64 0.28
CA ALA A 257 -8.21 5.63 -0.66
C ALA A 257 -7.39 5.83 -1.96
N VAL A 258 -6.16 5.31 -2.02
CA VAL A 258 -5.28 5.58 -3.17
C VAL A 258 -5.82 4.89 -4.42
N ARG A 259 -5.84 5.66 -5.51
CA ARG A 259 -6.07 5.21 -6.88
C ARG A 259 -4.89 5.63 -7.73
N SER A 260 -4.42 4.78 -8.63
CA SER A 260 -3.21 5.06 -9.40
C SER A 260 -3.27 4.41 -10.78
N THR A 261 -2.52 4.94 -11.73
CA THR A 261 -2.32 4.33 -13.04
C THR A 261 -1.22 3.25 -12.94
N PRO A 262 -1.26 2.20 -13.78
CA PRO A 262 -0.15 1.25 -13.90
C PRO A 262 1.23 1.91 -14.08
N HIS A 263 1.30 3.02 -14.82
CA HIS A 263 2.54 3.80 -15.00
C HIS A 263 3.07 4.40 -13.70
N ASP A 264 2.21 5.05 -12.91
CA ASP A 264 2.60 5.62 -11.61
C ASP A 264 2.96 4.54 -10.61
N LEU A 265 2.26 3.41 -10.62
CA LEU A 265 2.58 2.27 -9.77
C LEU A 265 3.97 1.71 -10.07
N LEU A 266 4.37 1.62 -11.34
CA LEU A 266 5.75 1.27 -11.70
C LEU A 266 6.74 2.33 -11.23
N THR A 267 6.46 3.63 -11.42
CA THR A 267 7.33 4.70 -10.91
C THR A 267 7.53 4.60 -9.39
N PHE A 268 6.46 4.34 -8.63
CA PHE A 268 6.52 4.13 -7.19
C PHE A 268 7.37 2.92 -6.79
N LEU A 269 7.25 1.81 -7.52
CA LEU A 269 8.00 0.58 -7.26
C LEU A 269 9.47 0.69 -7.69
N GLU A 270 9.77 1.38 -8.79
CA GLU A 270 11.13 1.68 -9.25
C GLU A 270 11.88 2.59 -8.27
N ALA A 271 11.19 3.56 -7.65
CA ALA A 271 11.76 4.32 -6.55
C ALA A 271 12.18 3.40 -5.38
N HIS A 272 11.52 2.24 -5.22
CA HIS A 272 12.02 1.23 -4.31
C HIS A 272 13.21 0.42 -4.89
N LEU A 273 13.28 0.13 -6.18
CA LEU A 273 14.46 -0.55 -6.72
C LEU A 273 15.73 0.30 -6.58
N ASP A 274 15.64 1.60 -6.85
CA ASP A 274 16.74 2.55 -6.69
C ASP A 274 16.35 3.74 -5.77
N PRO A 275 16.43 3.57 -4.43
CA PRO A 275 16.14 4.64 -3.50
C PRO A 275 17.07 5.84 -3.62
N ALA A 276 18.30 5.66 -4.10
CA ALA A 276 19.31 6.72 -4.14
C ALA A 276 18.94 7.86 -5.09
N ARG A 277 18.18 7.55 -6.15
CA ARG A 277 17.64 8.53 -7.10
C ARG A 277 16.40 9.27 -6.61
N SER A 278 15.90 8.97 -5.41
CA SER A 278 14.66 9.55 -4.90
C SER A 278 14.91 10.55 -3.76
N PRO A 279 14.18 11.67 -3.71
CA PRO A 279 14.18 12.57 -2.54
C PRO A 279 13.56 11.93 -1.29
N ALA A 280 13.10 10.68 -1.37
CA ALA A 280 12.59 9.89 -0.26
C ALA A 280 13.52 8.71 0.11
N ALA A 281 14.78 8.70 -0.34
CA ALA A 281 15.75 7.59 -0.18
C ALA A 281 15.71 6.90 1.19
N GLY A 282 15.92 7.66 2.27
CA GLY A 282 15.93 7.13 3.64
C GLY A 282 14.59 6.50 4.06
N ALA A 283 13.46 7.08 3.63
CA ALA A 283 12.14 6.56 3.94
C ALA A 283 11.82 5.28 3.12
N LEU A 284 12.24 5.24 1.85
CA LEU A 284 12.09 4.09 0.96
C LEU A 284 12.88 2.86 1.46
N ARG A 285 14.06 3.08 2.05
CA ARG A 285 14.83 2.02 2.74
C ARG A 285 14.16 1.62 4.06
N ALA A 286 13.76 2.59 4.87
CA ALA A 286 13.15 2.34 6.18
C ALA A 286 11.87 1.49 6.11
N VAL A 287 11.00 1.69 5.10
CA VAL A 287 9.76 0.90 4.99
C VAL A 287 9.98 -0.59 4.71
N ARG A 288 11.20 -1.01 4.33
CA ARG A 288 11.56 -2.42 4.08
C ARG A 288 12.14 -3.12 5.31
N VAL A 289 12.44 -2.38 6.37
CA VAL A 289 13.04 -2.94 7.58
C VAL A 289 12.07 -3.99 8.16
N PRO A 290 12.52 -5.25 8.34
CA PRO A 290 11.73 -6.27 9.01
C PRO A 290 11.33 -5.84 10.43
N VAL A 291 10.04 -5.87 10.74
CA VAL A 291 9.52 -5.51 12.06
C VAL A 291 8.92 -6.70 12.81
N LEU A 292 8.40 -7.70 12.09
CA LEU A 292 7.69 -8.81 12.72
C LEU A 292 7.73 -10.10 11.91
N ARG A 293 7.99 -11.21 12.61
CA ARG A 293 7.77 -12.57 12.12
C ARG A 293 6.61 -13.18 12.89
N ARG A 294 5.60 -13.70 12.17
CA ARG A 294 4.40 -14.28 12.77
C ARG A 294 4.58 -15.69 13.35
N GLY A 295 5.76 -16.29 13.18
CA GLY A 295 6.09 -17.63 13.69
C GLY A 295 5.83 -18.75 12.68
N LEU A 296 5.80 -19.99 13.17
CA LEU A 296 5.67 -21.22 12.38
C LEU A 296 4.43 -21.18 11.47
N GLY A 297 4.59 -21.64 10.23
CA GLY A 297 3.52 -21.65 9.22
C GLY A 297 3.32 -20.33 8.46
N HIS A 298 3.95 -19.24 8.88
CA HIS A 298 3.93 -17.95 8.16
C HIS A 298 5.25 -17.69 7.44
N ARG A 299 5.22 -17.73 6.11
CA ARG A 299 6.42 -17.57 5.27
C ARG A 299 6.87 -16.11 5.10
N HIS A 300 5.96 -15.16 5.28
CA HIS A 300 6.26 -13.74 5.08
C HIS A 300 6.71 -13.05 6.36
N VAL A 301 7.73 -12.22 6.22
CA VAL A 301 8.16 -11.27 7.24
C VAL A 301 7.45 -9.95 7.00
N HIS A 302 6.83 -9.38 8.02
CA HIS A 302 6.22 -8.06 7.90
C HIS A 302 7.29 -7.00 8.06
N THR A 303 7.25 -6.01 7.18
CA THR A 303 7.97 -4.75 7.33
C THR A 303 6.96 -3.66 7.73
N VAL A 304 7.40 -2.40 7.76
CA VAL A 304 6.55 -1.24 8.03
C VAL A 304 5.46 -1.07 6.96
N GLY A 305 5.76 -1.39 5.71
CA GLY A 305 4.83 -1.16 4.59
C GLY A 305 4.61 -2.37 3.68
N TRP A 306 5.41 -3.42 3.80
CA TRP A 306 5.47 -4.51 2.82
C TRP A 306 5.44 -5.88 3.50
N PHE A 307 4.94 -6.88 2.78
CA PHE A 307 5.24 -8.27 3.08
C PHE A 307 6.54 -8.64 2.36
N ARG A 308 7.52 -9.14 3.12
CA ARG A 308 8.80 -9.62 2.62
C ARG A 308 8.76 -11.14 2.54
N HIS A 309 8.86 -11.69 1.35
CA HIS A 309 9.02 -13.12 1.11
C HIS A 309 10.50 -13.45 0.88
N PRO A 310 11.13 -14.32 1.69
CA PRO A 310 12.48 -14.81 1.42
C PRO A 310 12.51 -15.68 0.16
N THR A 311 13.40 -15.41 -0.78
CA THR A 311 13.71 -16.29 -1.91
C THR A 311 15.21 -16.59 -1.92
N ASP A 312 15.63 -17.59 -2.70
CA ASP A 312 17.04 -18.00 -2.78
C ASP A 312 17.95 -16.90 -3.36
N GLY A 313 17.42 -16.03 -4.23
CA GLY A 313 18.15 -14.91 -4.85
C GLY A 313 18.11 -13.60 -4.06
N GLY A 314 17.30 -13.53 -3.00
CA GLY A 314 17.06 -12.29 -2.24
C GLY A 314 15.58 -12.11 -1.85
N PRO A 315 15.25 -11.09 -1.05
CA PRO A 315 13.88 -10.88 -0.65
C PRO A 315 13.01 -10.23 -1.74
N LEU A 316 11.84 -10.81 -1.98
CA LEU A 316 10.73 -10.19 -2.71
C LEU A 316 9.86 -9.39 -1.74
N TYR A 317 9.48 -8.18 -2.12
CA TYR A 317 8.57 -7.33 -1.36
C TYR A 317 7.26 -7.18 -2.12
N PHE A 318 6.13 -7.35 -1.45
CA PHE A 318 4.83 -7.18 -2.09
C PHE A 318 3.75 -6.70 -1.11
N HIS A 319 2.70 -6.12 -1.66
CA HIS A 319 1.46 -5.84 -0.97
C HIS A 319 0.31 -5.96 -1.98
N SER A 320 -0.78 -6.61 -1.59
CA SER A 320 -2.01 -6.68 -2.38
C SER A 320 -3.11 -5.81 -1.78
N GLY A 321 -4.10 -5.49 -2.59
CA GLY A 321 -5.27 -4.77 -2.14
C GLY A 321 -6.51 -5.15 -2.92
N ALA A 322 -7.66 -4.93 -2.29
CA ALA A 322 -8.95 -5.14 -2.90
C ALA A 322 -9.95 -4.13 -2.35
N THR A 323 -10.86 -3.69 -3.21
CA THR A 323 -12.10 -3.00 -2.86
C THR A 323 -13.29 -3.91 -3.18
N LEU A 324 -14.51 -3.37 -3.19
CA LEU A 324 -15.68 -4.12 -3.65
C LEU A 324 -15.71 -4.32 -5.16
N GLY A 325 -14.96 -3.52 -5.91
CA GLY A 325 -14.97 -3.50 -7.36
C GLY A 325 -13.66 -3.91 -8.02
N GLN A 326 -12.53 -3.84 -7.31
CA GLN A 326 -11.20 -3.93 -7.95
C GLN A 326 -10.19 -4.65 -7.06
N GLN A 327 -9.11 -5.12 -7.67
CA GLN A 327 -7.95 -5.72 -7.00
C GLN A 327 -6.66 -5.14 -7.55
N ALA A 328 -5.63 -5.14 -6.71
CA ALA A 328 -4.28 -4.72 -7.08
C ALA A 328 -3.23 -5.61 -6.42
N PHE A 329 -2.10 -5.74 -7.11
CA PHE A 329 -0.86 -6.32 -6.61
C PHE A 329 0.28 -5.36 -6.92
N LEU A 330 1.06 -5.02 -5.91
CA LEU A 330 2.29 -4.25 -6.06
C LEU A 330 3.45 -5.09 -5.51
N GLY A 331 4.55 -5.18 -6.24
CA GLY A 331 5.75 -5.83 -5.71
C GLY A 331 7.01 -5.50 -6.48
N PHE A 332 8.14 -5.72 -5.82
CA PHE A 332 9.46 -5.50 -6.40
C PHE A 332 10.49 -6.47 -5.79
N ARG A 333 11.53 -6.75 -6.56
CA ARG A 333 12.63 -7.65 -6.20
C ARG A 333 13.97 -6.99 -6.55
N PRO A 334 14.70 -6.46 -5.55
CA PRO A 334 15.94 -5.71 -5.78
C PRO A 334 17.07 -6.52 -6.43
N ASP A 335 17.16 -7.82 -6.13
CA ASP A 335 18.19 -8.73 -6.65
C ASP A 335 18.22 -8.86 -8.18
N THR A 336 17.08 -8.67 -8.81
CA THR A 336 16.83 -8.84 -10.25
C THR A 336 16.35 -7.55 -10.89
N ASP A 337 16.40 -6.44 -10.14
CA ASP A 337 15.94 -5.11 -10.55
C ASP A 337 14.56 -5.16 -11.24
N THR A 338 13.62 -5.89 -10.63
CA THR A 338 12.30 -6.15 -11.20
C THR A 338 11.20 -5.56 -10.33
N ALA A 339 10.29 -4.79 -10.93
CA ALA A 339 9.07 -4.28 -10.31
C ALA A 339 7.85 -4.76 -11.10
N LEU A 340 6.76 -5.04 -10.40
CA LEU A 340 5.50 -5.48 -10.99
C LEU A 340 4.32 -4.80 -10.31
N ALA A 341 3.49 -4.16 -11.12
CA ALA A 341 2.16 -3.69 -10.74
C ALA A 341 1.12 -4.43 -11.57
N ALA A 342 0.10 -4.98 -10.92
CA ALA A 342 -1.05 -5.56 -11.60
C ALA A 342 -2.34 -5.01 -10.99
N VAL A 343 -3.33 -4.72 -11.83
CA VAL A 343 -4.64 -4.18 -11.44
C VAL A 343 -5.74 -4.85 -12.23
N CYS A 344 -6.90 -5.10 -11.62
CA CYS A 344 -8.08 -5.58 -12.34
C CYS A 344 -9.40 -5.08 -11.73
N THR A 345 -10.44 -4.99 -12.56
CA THR A 345 -11.74 -4.38 -12.22
C THR A 345 -12.81 -5.38 -11.79
N ARG A 346 -12.43 -6.38 -10.99
CA ARG A 346 -13.41 -7.25 -10.32
C ARG A 346 -13.01 -7.58 -8.89
N ARG A 347 -14.01 -7.79 -8.05
CA ARG A 347 -13.81 -8.31 -6.69
C ARG A 347 -13.12 -9.69 -6.69
N PHE A 348 -12.33 -9.94 -5.65
CA PHE A 348 -11.76 -11.25 -5.33
C PHE A 348 -12.80 -12.39 -5.38
N ARG A 349 -12.40 -13.51 -5.99
CA ARG A 349 -13.12 -14.80 -5.98
C ARG A 349 -12.22 -15.90 -5.41
N ALA A 350 -12.81 -16.96 -4.86
CA ALA A 350 -11.99 -18.11 -4.42
C ALA A 350 -11.29 -18.73 -5.64
N ARG A 351 -10.00 -19.08 -5.50
CA ARG A 351 -9.12 -19.58 -6.59
C ARG A 351 -8.92 -18.59 -7.74
N ASP A 352 -8.99 -17.30 -7.44
CA ASP A 352 -8.64 -16.23 -8.38
C ASP A 352 -7.14 -16.31 -8.76
N PRO A 353 -6.79 -16.48 -10.05
CA PRO A 353 -5.39 -16.57 -10.47
C PRO A 353 -4.67 -15.23 -10.36
N PHE A 354 -5.36 -14.08 -10.34
CA PHE A 354 -4.77 -12.75 -10.47
C PHE A 354 -3.55 -12.50 -9.55
N ILE A 355 -3.71 -12.69 -8.24
CA ILE A 355 -2.61 -12.47 -7.28
C ILE A 355 -1.51 -13.52 -7.44
N ALA A 356 -1.87 -14.78 -7.70
CA ALA A 356 -0.89 -15.86 -7.87
C ALA A 356 -0.06 -15.66 -9.14
N THR A 357 -0.69 -15.27 -10.25
CA THR A 357 -0.03 -14.94 -11.51
C THR A 357 0.88 -13.72 -11.35
N ALA A 358 0.40 -12.63 -10.73
CA ALA A 358 1.23 -11.45 -10.45
C ALA A 358 2.46 -11.80 -9.60
N TYR A 359 2.26 -12.64 -8.59
CA TYR A 359 3.34 -13.12 -7.74
C TYR A 359 4.35 -13.98 -8.51
N ALA A 360 3.87 -14.92 -9.34
CA ALA A 360 4.71 -15.80 -10.15
C ALA A 360 5.54 -15.01 -11.17
N LEU A 361 4.92 -14.07 -11.90
CA LEU A 361 5.62 -13.18 -12.82
C LEU A 361 6.75 -12.39 -12.15
N LEU A 362 6.54 -11.92 -10.92
CA LEU A 362 7.56 -11.22 -10.13
C LEU A 362 8.66 -12.17 -9.60
N ALA A 363 8.30 -13.40 -9.25
CA ALA A 363 9.22 -14.38 -8.67
C ALA A 363 10.07 -15.10 -9.72
N GLU A 364 9.58 -15.28 -10.94
CA GLU A 364 10.28 -16.03 -11.98
C GLU A 364 11.47 -15.25 -12.57
N GLY A 365 11.43 -13.91 -12.55
CA GLY A 365 12.58 -13.07 -12.91
C GLY A 365 13.16 -13.31 -14.29
#